data_AF-A0A9P8EU90-F1
#
_entry.id   AF-A0A9P8EU90-F1
#
_cell.length_a   1.000
_cell.length_b   1.000
_cell.length_c   1.000
_cell.angle_alpha   90.00
_cell.angle_beta   90.00
_cell.angle_gamma   90.00
#
_symmetry.space_group_name_H-M   'P 1'
#
loop_
_entity.id
_entity.type
_entity.pdbx_description
1 polymer ?
#
loop_
_entity_poly.entity_id
_entity_poly.type
_entity_poly.pdbx_seq_one_letter_code
_entity_poly.pdbx_strand_id
1 'polypeptide(L)'
;MSDSRYRELNSEESKRSFETTSSEMFLQPPRKPLLTMSWFNNRLVIMISSILIVFSFLGALWHQPSFIYGSKPYRIAKVSMLYGNNKLYERALESHTRHGERWGYPTYIKRQNEYCGYWNKPTFMIQQVAQELAKPEHERAEWLMWVDADSIILNPNIPADIFLPPREFSHINIVAARDIQGLNTGVFFVRVHPWTISMFVDGMAFPLCNPKIELGNDADQAAMARTVEKSSGGPDGYGFKRGIVYLPRKLFNSYELPGYMRDGRKDVLRNFTGFVSPHAFEGQKGDFLVHLPGLFGDREPLMSDWLDMVENRQEDWAVPLEETSYLKDTQAFWKLYGEAVATIKEALSRDTIDKDMRDAVGQLRDALSEEADDSNKIVEYMNDLRQLLHPAIFPEE
;
A
#
# COMPACT_ATOMS: atom_id res chain seq x y z
N MET A 1 43.86 -21.74 38.27
CA MET A 1 42.95 -21.95 39.41
C MET A 1 41.52 -21.84 38.89
N SER A 2 40.80 -22.98 38.92
CA SER A 2 39.34 -23.22 38.82
C SER A 2 38.51 -22.46 37.76
N ASP A 3 37.65 -23.06 36.96
CA ASP A 3 37.16 -24.44 36.93
C ASP A 3 36.62 -24.77 35.54
N SER A 4 36.71 -26.06 35.22
CA SER A 4 36.29 -26.74 34.01
C SER A 4 34.84 -27.23 34.09
N ARG A 5 34.18 -27.35 32.92
CA ARG A 5 33.07 -28.26 32.53
C ARG A 5 32.26 -27.55 31.44
N TYR A 6 32.09 -28.03 30.21
CA TYR A 6 31.72 -29.37 29.76
C TYR A 6 32.29 -29.68 28.37
N ARG A 7 32.71 -30.93 28.19
CA ARG A 7 33.02 -31.59 26.91
C ARG A 7 31.76 -32.19 26.29
N GLU A 8 31.78 -32.23 24.96
CA GLU A 8 31.34 -33.29 24.04
C GLU A 8 30.31 -34.31 24.56
N LEU A 9 29.16 -34.35 23.89
CA LEU A 9 28.35 -35.56 23.79
C LEU A 9 27.98 -35.82 22.34
N ASN A 10 28.05 -37.11 22.06
CA ASN A 10 28.27 -37.76 20.79
C ASN A 10 26.96 -37.99 20.04
N SER A 11 27.11 -38.15 18.73
CA SER A 11 26.15 -38.75 17.82
C SER A 11 25.75 -40.17 18.23
N GLU A 12 24.59 -40.60 17.73
CA GLU A 12 24.02 -41.96 17.70
C GLU A 12 23.19 -42.39 18.91
N GLU A 13 21.87 -42.18 18.81
CA GLU A 13 20.90 -43.20 19.20
C GLU A 13 19.55 -42.98 18.50
N SER A 14 18.88 -44.08 18.15
CA SER A 14 17.57 -44.17 17.49
C SER A 14 17.53 -44.17 15.95
N LYS A 15 18.26 -45.12 15.37
CA LYS A 15 17.77 -45.91 14.23
C LYS A 15 18.01 -47.39 14.52
N ARG A 16 16.94 -48.15 14.81
CA ARG A 16 16.63 -49.45 14.17
C ARG A 16 15.51 -50.21 14.88
N SER A 17 14.84 -51.01 14.05
CA SER A 17 14.06 -52.24 14.30
C SER A 17 12.54 -52.05 14.23
N PHE A 18 11.77 -52.89 13.53
CA PHE A 18 12.02 -53.92 12.51
C PHE A 18 10.64 -54.23 11.89
N GLU A 19 10.59 -54.52 10.59
CA GLU A 19 9.42 -55.06 9.88
C GLU A 19 9.12 -56.51 10.31
N THR A 20 7.87 -56.97 10.18
CA THR A 20 7.45 -58.01 9.18
C THR A 20 6.09 -58.68 9.51
N THR A 21 5.31 -58.92 8.43
CA THR A 21 4.38 -60.05 8.15
C THR A 21 3.07 -60.20 8.96
N SER A 22 1.93 -60.68 8.45
CA SER A 22 1.60 -61.41 7.19
C SER A 22 0.09 -61.41 6.86
N SER A 23 -0.19 -61.63 5.57
CA SER A 23 -1.38 -62.15 4.87
C SER A 23 -2.37 -63.08 5.61
N GLU A 24 -3.68 -62.92 5.32
CA GLU A 24 -4.65 -64.03 5.14
C GLU A 24 -5.76 -63.66 4.12
N MET A 25 -6.41 -64.70 3.58
CA MET A 25 -6.97 -64.82 2.24
C MET A 25 -8.35 -65.53 2.29
N PHE A 26 -9.25 -65.17 1.36
CA PHE A 26 -10.48 -65.85 0.90
C PHE A 26 -11.75 -65.94 1.79
N LEU A 27 -12.89 -65.48 1.24
CA LEU A 27 -13.98 -66.32 0.69
C LEU A 27 -15.13 -65.47 0.09
N GLN A 28 -15.53 -65.78 -1.16
CA GLN A 28 -16.79 -65.34 -1.82
C GLN A 28 -17.86 -66.46 -1.69
N PRO A 29 -19.17 -66.16 -1.81
CA PRO A 29 -19.93 -66.44 -3.06
C PRO A 29 -21.19 -65.53 -3.27
N PRO A 30 -22.13 -65.79 -4.22
CA PRO A 30 -22.02 -65.93 -5.68
C PRO A 30 -22.92 -64.94 -6.48
N ARG A 31 -22.75 -64.94 -7.82
CA ARG A 31 -23.37 -64.07 -8.86
C ARG A 31 -24.85 -64.39 -9.20
N LYS A 32 -25.58 -63.38 -9.75
CA LYS A 32 -26.50 -63.45 -10.94
C LYS A 32 -26.97 -62.03 -11.41
N PRO A 33 -27.57 -61.83 -12.61
CA PRO A 33 -27.04 -60.89 -13.61
C PRO A 33 -28.00 -59.79 -14.14
N LEU A 34 -27.47 -58.96 -15.06
CA LEU A 34 -28.11 -58.11 -16.10
C LEU A 34 -28.76 -56.77 -15.68
N LEU A 35 -28.22 -55.65 -16.18
CA LEU A 35 -28.85 -54.84 -17.23
C LEU A 35 -27.99 -53.61 -17.57
N THR A 36 -27.84 -53.36 -18.86
CA THR A 36 -27.09 -52.29 -19.50
C THR A 36 -27.73 -50.92 -19.27
N MET A 37 -26.98 -49.96 -18.71
CA MET A 37 -27.29 -48.53 -18.73
C MET A 37 -26.11 -47.71 -19.26
N SER A 38 -25.72 -47.95 -20.51
CA SER A 38 -24.68 -47.17 -21.20
C SER A 38 -25.22 -45.89 -21.88
N TRP A 39 -26.54 -45.68 -21.90
CA TRP A 39 -27.16 -44.59 -22.68
C TRP A 39 -27.48 -43.33 -21.87
N PHE A 40 -27.63 -43.42 -20.54
CA PHE A 40 -27.91 -42.26 -19.69
C PHE A 40 -26.65 -41.51 -19.22
N ASN A 41 -25.50 -42.19 -19.16
CA ASN A 41 -24.26 -41.55 -18.67
C ASN A 41 -23.63 -40.57 -19.67
N ASN A 42 -23.78 -40.79 -20.99
CA ASN A 42 -23.15 -39.91 -21.97
C ASN A 42 -23.79 -38.53 -22.05
N ARG A 43 -25.11 -38.39 -21.83
CA ARG A 43 -25.75 -37.07 -21.84
C ARG A 43 -25.46 -36.26 -20.58
N LEU A 44 -25.35 -36.90 -19.42
CA LEU A 44 -24.98 -36.23 -18.18
C LEU A 44 -23.52 -35.76 -18.21
N VAL A 45 -22.61 -36.61 -18.72
CA VAL A 45 -21.18 -36.25 -18.88
C VAL A 45 -21.01 -35.11 -19.88
N ILE A 46 -21.66 -35.15 -21.04
CA ILE A 46 -21.57 -34.06 -22.04
C ILE A 46 -22.17 -32.75 -21.48
N MET A 47 -23.27 -32.82 -20.71
CA MET A 47 -23.87 -31.62 -20.12
C MET A 47 -22.98 -31.00 -19.02
N ILE A 48 -22.35 -31.83 -18.18
CA ILE A 48 -21.39 -31.38 -17.15
C ILE A 48 -20.12 -30.81 -17.81
N SER A 49 -19.61 -31.44 -18.88
CA SER A 49 -18.45 -30.93 -19.62
C SER A 49 -18.74 -29.59 -20.30
N SER A 50 -19.93 -29.41 -20.89
CA SER A 50 -20.33 -28.14 -21.50
C SER A 50 -20.51 -27.02 -20.47
N ILE A 51 -21.05 -27.34 -19.29
CA ILE A 51 -21.16 -26.38 -18.18
C ILE A 51 -19.76 -25.99 -17.67
N LEU A 52 -18.84 -26.95 -17.51
CA LEU A 52 -17.46 -26.67 -17.11
C LEU A 52 -16.71 -25.83 -18.15
N ILE A 53 -16.90 -26.08 -19.45
CA ILE A 53 -16.29 -25.27 -20.52
C ILE A 53 -16.87 -23.85 -20.53
N VAL A 54 -18.17 -23.68 -20.30
CA VAL A 54 -18.82 -22.36 -20.21
C VAL A 54 -18.37 -21.60 -18.94
N PHE A 55 -18.20 -22.28 -17.80
CA PHE A 55 -17.61 -21.66 -16.59
C PHE A 55 -16.11 -21.37 -16.76
N SER A 56 -15.38 -22.18 -17.53
CA SER A 56 -13.97 -21.91 -17.87
C SER A 56 -13.85 -20.69 -18.80
N PHE A 57 -14.77 -20.56 -19.76
CA PHE A 57 -14.83 -19.41 -20.66
C PHE A 57 -15.33 -18.14 -19.97
N LEU A 58 -16.31 -18.23 -19.06
CA LEU A 58 -16.76 -17.11 -18.22
C LEU A 58 -15.69 -16.68 -17.21
N GLY A 59 -14.95 -17.63 -16.63
CA GLY A 59 -13.79 -17.34 -15.76
C GLY A 59 -12.60 -16.73 -16.52
N ALA A 60 -12.40 -17.11 -17.78
CA ALA A 60 -11.39 -16.50 -18.66
C ALA A 60 -11.79 -15.09 -19.13
N LEU A 61 -13.09 -14.80 -19.25
CA LEU A 61 -13.62 -13.44 -19.48
C LEU A 61 -13.53 -12.54 -18.23
N TRP A 62 -13.26 -13.11 -17.05
CA TRP A 62 -12.97 -12.37 -15.81
C TRP A 62 -11.46 -12.15 -15.59
N HIS A 63 -10.59 -12.66 -16.46
CA HIS A 63 -9.19 -12.26 -16.47
C HIS A 63 -9.05 -10.90 -17.18
N GLN A 64 -9.19 -9.85 -16.37
CA GLN A 64 -8.72 -8.50 -16.64
C GLN A 64 -7.28 -8.52 -17.18
N PRO A 65 -6.87 -7.58 -18.05
CA PRO A 65 -5.52 -7.51 -18.55
C PRO A 65 -4.55 -7.15 -17.42
N SER A 66 -3.99 -8.16 -16.77
CA SER A 66 -2.95 -8.10 -15.75
C SER A 66 -1.60 -7.81 -16.41
N PHE A 67 -1.43 -6.61 -16.98
CA PHE A 67 -0.17 -6.20 -17.59
C PHE A 67 0.67 -5.25 -16.70
N ILE A 68 0.13 -4.76 -15.59
CA ILE A 68 0.82 -3.79 -14.72
C ILE A 68 0.99 -4.30 -13.27
N TYR A 69 0.06 -5.11 -12.77
CA TYR A 69 0.21 -5.79 -11.48
C TYR A 69 0.62 -7.23 -11.78
N GLY A 70 1.79 -7.66 -11.26
CA GLY A 70 2.22 -9.05 -11.37
C GLY A 70 1.11 -10.01 -10.92
N SER A 71 1.21 -11.30 -11.27
CA SER A 71 0.13 -12.29 -11.13
C SER A 71 -0.46 -12.51 -9.72
N LYS A 72 -0.03 -11.75 -8.70
CA LYS A 72 -0.54 -11.79 -7.33
C LYS A 72 -0.49 -10.40 -6.66
N PRO A 73 -1.64 -9.87 -6.18
CA PRO A 73 -1.72 -8.68 -5.32
C PRO A 73 -0.73 -8.71 -4.16
N TYR A 74 -0.30 -7.54 -3.68
CA TYR A 74 0.50 -7.47 -2.46
C TYR A 74 -0.32 -7.91 -1.24
N ARG A 75 0.33 -8.61 -0.31
CA ARG A 75 -0.26 -8.83 1.02
C ARG A 75 -0.08 -7.56 1.85
N ILE A 76 -1.18 -6.96 2.28
CA ILE A 76 -1.20 -5.71 3.04
C ILE A 76 -1.75 -5.97 4.44
N ALA A 77 -1.17 -5.31 5.44
CA ALA A 77 -1.82 -5.11 6.73
C ALA A 77 -2.05 -3.62 6.98
N LYS A 78 -3.18 -3.28 7.59
CA LYS A 78 -3.49 -1.92 8.05
C LYS A 78 -3.00 -1.73 9.48
N VAL A 79 -2.52 -0.53 9.79
CA VAL A 79 -2.00 -0.17 11.10
C VAL A 79 -2.60 1.17 11.52
N SER A 80 -3.07 1.26 12.75
CA SER A 80 -3.57 2.50 13.33
C SER A 80 -3.34 2.54 14.84
N MET A 81 -3.70 3.65 15.48
CA MET A 81 -3.68 3.80 16.93
C MET A 81 -4.89 4.60 17.42
N LEU A 82 -5.46 4.19 18.54
CA LEU A 82 -6.50 4.92 19.23
C LEU A 82 -6.43 4.61 20.72
N TYR A 83 -6.33 5.67 21.53
CA TYR A 83 -6.28 5.58 22.99
C TYR A 83 -7.56 6.11 23.62
N GLY A 84 -7.96 5.49 24.73
CA GLY A 84 -9.15 5.90 25.46
C GLY A 84 -10.43 5.54 24.72
N ASN A 85 -11.52 6.25 25.06
CA ASN A 85 -12.85 5.99 24.50
C ASN A 85 -13.29 7.20 23.69
N ASN A 86 -13.15 7.13 22.36
CA ASN A 86 -13.70 8.12 21.44
C ASN A 86 -14.58 7.41 20.40
N LYS A 87 -15.90 7.58 20.54
CA LYS A 87 -16.89 6.87 19.72
C LYS A 87 -16.77 7.17 18.23
N LEU A 88 -16.44 8.40 17.85
CA LEU A 88 -16.29 8.75 16.44
C LEU A 88 -15.06 8.04 15.85
N TYR A 89 -13.92 8.09 16.55
CA TYR A 89 -12.70 7.41 16.08
C TYR A 89 -12.86 5.89 16.05
N GLU A 90 -13.60 5.29 17.00
CA GLU A 90 -13.93 3.86 16.91
C GLU A 90 -14.75 3.53 15.66
N ARG A 91 -15.78 4.34 15.34
CA ARG A 91 -16.58 4.16 14.12
C ARG A 91 -15.74 4.32 12.85
N ALA A 92 -14.82 5.29 12.82
CA ALA A 92 -13.91 5.49 11.71
C ALA A 92 -12.94 4.31 11.53
N LEU A 93 -12.33 3.81 12.60
CA LEU A 93 -11.49 2.62 12.55
C LEU A 93 -12.28 1.36 12.18
N GLU A 94 -13.54 1.25 12.60
CA GLU A 94 -14.41 0.16 12.17
C GLU A 94 -14.65 0.18 10.65
N SER A 95 -14.74 1.36 10.01
CA SER A 95 -14.78 1.45 8.55
C SER A 95 -13.53 0.86 7.89
N HIS A 96 -12.36 1.05 8.51
CA HIS A 96 -11.09 0.44 8.06
C HIS A 96 -11.04 -1.06 8.30
N THR A 97 -11.56 -1.54 9.43
CA THR A 97 -11.68 -2.97 9.76
C THR A 97 -12.56 -3.68 8.76
N ARG A 98 -13.78 -3.19 8.49
CA ARG A 98 -14.71 -3.76 7.50
C ARG A 98 -14.09 -3.81 6.10
N HIS A 99 -13.38 -2.75 5.72
CA HIS A 99 -12.63 -2.74 4.46
C HIS A 99 -11.50 -3.78 4.46
N GLY A 100 -10.76 -3.91 5.57
CA GLY A 100 -9.72 -4.91 5.71
C GLY A 100 -10.25 -6.33 5.58
N GLU A 101 -11.36 -6.65 6.24
CA GLU A 101 -12.03 -7.95 6.15
C GLU A 101 -12.45 -8.29 4.72
N ARG A 102 -13.01 -7.32 4.00
CA ARG A 102 -13.42 -7.50 2.59
C ARG A 102 -12.25 -7.91 1.69
N TRP A 103 -11.08 -7.33 1.89
CA TRP A 103 -9.92 -7.53 1.01
C TRP A 103 -8.84 -8.44 1.61
N GLY A 104 -9.08 -9.00 2.80
CA GLY A 104 -8.12 -9.85 3.49
C GLY A 104 -6.90 -9.10 4.04
N TYR A 105 -7.06 -7.84 4.43
CA TYR A 105 -6.02 -7.03 5.09
C TYR A 105 -6.19 -7.08 6.61
N PRO A 106 -5.30 -7.76 7.37
CA PRO A 106 -5.32 -7.70 8.82
C PRO A 106 -5.18 -6.25 9.28
N THR A 107 -5.94 -5.84 10.29
CA THR A 107 -5.90 -4.48 10.85
C THR A 107 -5.38 -4.54 12.28
N TYR A 108 -4.26 -3.86 12.55
CA TYR A 108 -3.63 -3.77 13.86
C TYR A 108 -3.87 -2.38 14.46
N ILE A 109 -4.56 -2.31 15.59
CA ILE A 109 -4.85 -1.04 16.28
C ILE A 109 -4.12 -1.02 17.62
N LYS A 110 -3.20 -0.07 17.80
CA LYS A 110 -2.58 0.16 19.11
C LYS A 110 -3.59 0.80 20.05
N ARG A 111 -3.93 0.09 21.13
CA ARG A 111 -4.89 0.53 22.15
C ARG A 111 -4.25 1.11 23.41
N GLN A 112 -2.98 0.82 23.65
CA GLN A 112 -2.24 1.26 24.84
C GLN A 112 -1.28 2.39 24.49
N ASN A 113 -1.35 3.48 25.26
CA ASN A 113 -0.44 4.61 25.13
C ASN A 113 0.83 4.31 25.92
N GLU A 114 1.99 4.31 25.26
CA GLU A 114 3.31 4.11 25.89
C GLU A 114 3.89 5.43 26.44
N TYR A 115 3.11 6.52 26.37
CA TYR A 115 3.47 7.86 26.81
C TYR A 115 4.73 8.41 26.13
N CYS A 116 5.04 7.94 24.92
CA CYS A 116 6.13 8.43 24.09
C CYS A 116 5.76 9.69 23.27
N GLY A 117 4.60 10.30 23.53
CA GLY A 117 4.12 11.49 22.83
C GLY A 117 3.99 11.25 21.32
N TYR A 118 4.59 12.13 20.53
CA TYR A 118 4.63 12.06 19.06
C TYR A 118 5.25 10.75 18.53
N TRP A 119 6.08 10.07 19.32
CA TRP A 119 6.81 8.89 18.87
C TRP A 119 5.99 7.59 18.91
N ASN A 120 4.75 7.60 19.39
CA ASN A 120 3.90 6.41 19.45
C ASN A 120 3.64 5.76 18.07
N LYS A 121 3.47 6.58 17.01
CA LYS A 121 3.28 6.11 15.64
C LYS A 121 4.52 5.38 15.12
N PRO A 122 5.73 5.99 15.10
CA PRO A 122 6.93 5.31 14.60
C PRO A 122 7.34 4.11 15.46
N THR A 123 7.16 4.13 16.79
CA THR A 123 7.47 2.95 17.63
C THR A 123 6.56 1.77 17.30
N PHE A 124 5.26 2.03 17.11
CA PHE A 124 4.32 0.97 16.74
C PHE A 124 4.56 0.44 15.32
N MET A 125 4.88 1.33 14.38
CA MET A 125 5.25 0.91 13.03
C MET A 125 6.51 0.04 13.02
N ILE A 126 7.55 0.38 13.79
CA ILE A 126 8.73 -0.47 13.96
C ILE A 126 8.34 -1.85 14.52
N GLN A 127 7.48 -1.88 15.55
CA GLN A 127 6.99 -3.13 16.13
C GLN A 127 6.28 -3.99 15.08
N GLN A 128 5.37 -3.42 14.29
CA GLN A 128 4.63 -4.16 13.26
C GLN A 128 5.55 -4.66 12.14
N VAL A 129 6.49 -3.83 11.67
CA VAL A 129 7.48 -4.27 10.67
C VAL A 129 8.34 -5.41 11.22
N ALA A 130 8.81 -5.32 12.46
CA ALA A 130 9.61 -6.37 13.09
C ALA A 130 8.82 -7.68 13.25
N GLN A 131 7.55 -7.60 13.65
CA GLN A 131 6.67 -8.76 13.78
C GLN A 131 6.41 -9.44 12.43
N GLU A 132 6.19 -8.69 11.35
CA GLU A 132 6.03 -9.25 10.01
C GLU A 132 7.35 -9.79 9.44
N LEU A 133 8.50 -9.16 9.72
CA LEU A 133 9.81 -9.68 9.33
C LEU A 133 10.17 -11.01 10.02
N ALA A 134 9.63 -11.26 11.21
CA ALA A 134 9.84 -12.52 11.94
C ALA A 134 9.02 -13.71 11.38
N LYS A 135 8.01 -13.45 10.55
CA LYS A 135 7.21 -14.48 9.89
C LYS A 135 7.90 -14.98 8.60
N PRO A 136 7.62 -16.23 8.15
CA PRO A 136 8.03 -16.68 6.83
C PRO A 136 7.56 -15.74 5.71
N GLU A 137 8.36 -15.58 4.66
CA GLU A 137 8.07 -14.63 3.57
C GLU A 137 6.72 -14.89 2.87
N HIS A 138 6.26 -16.13 2.83
CA HIS A 138 4.98 -16.50 2.22
C HIS A 138 3.76 -16.24 3.13
N GLU A 139 3.98 -15.99 4.43
CA GLU A 139 2.93 -15.72 5.42
C GLU A 139 2.85 -14.24 5.81
N ARG A 140 3.97 -13.50 5.72
CA ARG A 140 4.02 -12.09 6.14
C ARG A 140 3.31 -11.13 5.21
N ALA A 141 2.84 -10.02 5.76
CA ALA A 141 2.51 -8.84 4.98
C ALA A 141 3.77 -8.34 4.24
N GLU A 142 3.57 -7.88 3.01
CA GLU A 142 4.63 -7.24 2.20
C GLU A 142 4.65 -5.73 2.44
N TRP A 143 3.50 -5.15 2.73
CA TRP A 143 3.31 -3.73 2.98
C TRP A 143 2.41 -3.50 4.19
N LEU A 144 2.70 -2.43 4.93
CA LEU A 144 1.85 -1.89 5.97
C LEU A 144 1.25 -0.57 5.50
N MET A 145 -0.06 -0.40 5.65
CA MET A 145 -0.77 0.85 5.41
C MET A 145 -1.07 1.50 6.77
N TRP A 146 -0.41 2.61 7.09
CA TRP A 146 -0.79 3.42 8.23
C TRP A 146 -2.03 4.26 7.89
N VAL A 147 -2.97 4.36 8.84
CA VAL A 147 -4.13 5.25 8.78
C VAL A 147 -4.34 5.93 10.12
N ASP A 148 -4.44 7.26 10.13
CA ASP A 148 -4.84 8.02 11.31
C ASP A 148 -6.33 7.76 11.64
N ALA A 149 -6.67 7.84 12.92
CA ALA A 149 -8.00 7.49 13.43
C ALA A 149 -9.10 8.48 12.99
N ASP A 150 -8.73 9.64 12.47
CA ASP A 150 -9.63 10.63 11.85
C ASP A 150 -9.70 10.45 10.31
N SER A 151 -9.45 9.24 9.81
CA SER A 151 -9.71 8.84 8.42
C SER A 151 -10.82 7.79 8.32
N ILE A 152 -11.69 7.92 7.31
CA ILE A 152 -12.87 7.07 7.11
C ILE A 152 -12.85 6.49 5.69
N ILE A 153 -13.04 5.18 5.56
CA ILE A 153 -13.26 4.54 4.26
C ILE A 153 -14.64 4.94 3.73
N LEU A 154 -14.67 5.61 2.58
CA LEU A 154 -15.89 6.03 1.89
C LEU A 154 -16.38 4.97 0.92
N ASN A 155 -15.48 4.47 0.05
CA ASN A 155 -15.80 3.44 -0.93
C ASN A 155 -15.08 2.12 -0.58
N PRO A 156 -15.78 1.10 -0.07
CA PRO A 156 -15.18 -0.17 0.31
C PRO A 156 -14.73 -1.02 -0.89
N ASN A 157 -15.14 -0.67 -2.11
CA ASN A 157 -14.84 -1.43 -3.32
C ASN A 157 -13.46 -1.11 -3.92
N ILE A 158 -12.72 -0.16 -3.36
CA ILE A 158 -11.39 0.21 -3.83
C ILE A 158 -10.34 -0.54 -3.01
N PRO A 159 -9.64 -1.54 -3.58
CA PRO A 159 -8.63 -2.28 -2.84
C PRO A 159 -7.35 -1.44 -2.67
N ALA A 160 -6.67 -1.59 -1.54
CA ALA A 160 -5.50 -0.77 -1.21
C ALA A 160 -4.22 -1.13 -1.99
N ASP A 161 -4.14 -2.30 -2.62
CA ASP A 161 -2.94 -2.75 -3.34
C ASP A 161 -2.73 -2.07 -4.68
N ILE A 162 -3.76 -1.45 -5.27
CA ILE A 162 -3.64 -0.67 -6.51
C ILE A 162 -2.81 0.61 -6.31
N PHE A 163 -2.61 1.05 -5.08
CA PHE A 163 -1.76 2.22 -4.80
C PHE A 163 -0.28 1.88 -4.71
N LEU A 164 0.08 0.58 -4.71
CA LEU A 164 1.44 0.12 -4.49
C LEU A 164 2.21 0.00 -5.81
N PRO A 165 3.55 0.16 -5.77
CA PRO A 165 4.37 0.12 -6.97
C PRO A 165 4.37 -1.27 -7.63
N PRO A 166 4.48 -1.35 -8.96
CA PRO A 166 4.89 -2.56 -9.66
C PRO A 166 6.13 -3.22 -9.02
N ARG A 167 6.18 -4.55 -9.02
CA ARG A 167 7.15 -5.35 -8.23
C ARG A 167 8.60 -5.13 -8.67
N GLU A 168 8.82 -4.68 -9.90
CA GLU A 168 10.12 -4.31 -10.44
C GLU A 168 10.74 -3.06 -9.79
N PHE A 169 9.94 -2.21 -9.13
CA PHE A 169 10.41 -1.03 -8.40
C PHE A 169 10.77 -1.38 -6.95
N SER A 170 11.65 -2.36 -6.80
CA SER A 170 12.07 -2.88 -5.49
C SER A 170 12.84 -1.87 -4.63
N HIS A 171 13.26 -0.73 -5.19
CA HIS A 171 13.88 0.37 -4.47
C HIS A 171 12.88 1.18 -3.63
N ILE A 172 11.60 1.14 -3.98
CA ILE A 172 10.54 1.86 -3.27
C ILE A 172 10.19 1.09 -1.98
N ASN A 173 10.28 1.81 -0.86
CA ASN A 173 9.94 1.32 0.47
C ASN A 173 8.84 2.15 1.14
N ILE A 174 8.53 3.34 0.61
CA ILE A 174 7.47 4.21 1.11
C ILE A 174 6.64 4.73 -0.06
N VAL A 175 5.32 4.63 0.05
CA VAL A 175 4.37 5.39 -0.77
C VAL A 175 3.66 6.36 0.16
N ALA A 176 3.83 7.65 -0.09
CA ALA A 176 3.28 8.70 0.75
C ALA A 176 2.51 9.74 -0.07
N ALA A 177 1.81 10.63 0.61
CA ALA A 177 1.15 11.78 0.00
C ALA A 177 1.85 13.06 0.47
N ARG A 178 1.71 14.13 -0.30
CA ARG A 178 2.15 15.47 0.10
C ARG A 178 1.00 16.39 0.45
N ASP A 179 1.22 17.25 1.44
CA ASP A 179 0.40 18.41 1.73
C ASP A 179 1.26 19.70 1.73
N ILE A 180 0.71 20.80 2.22
CA ILE A 180 1.39 22.10 2.26
C ILE A 180 2.68 22.10 3.12
N GLN A 181 2.90 21.08 3.95
CA GLN A 181 4.08 20.90 4.79
C GLN A 181 5.08 19.88 4.20
N GLY A 182 4.85 19.39 2.99
CA GLY A 182 5.64 18.31 2.38
C GLY A 182 5.04 16.96 2.70
N LEU A 183 5.81 16.03 3.28
CA LEU A 183 5.34 14.70 3.64
C LEU A 183 4.11 14.76 4.57
N ASN A 184 3.03 14.08 4.19
CA ASN A 184 1.92 13.77 5.08
C ASN A 184 2.05 12.35 5.65
N THR A 185 1.84 12.21 6.96
CA THR A 185 1.93 10.92 7.68
C THR A 185 0.60 10.44 8.25
N GLY A 186 -0.53 10.96 7.75
CA GLY A 186 -1.85 10.53 8.16
C GLY A 186 -2.34 9.28 7.43
N VAL A 187 -1.99 9.14 6.15
CA VAL A 187 -2.15 7.88 5.41
C VAL A 187 -0.92 7.66 4.52
N PHE A 188 -0.24 6.53 4.69
CA PHE A 188 0.94 6.17 3.91
C PHE A 188 1.18 4.65 3.96
N PHE A 189 1.97 4.15 3.02
CA PHE A 189 2.38 2.76 2.97
C PHE A 189 3.88 2.63 3.22
N VAL A 190 4.29 1.60 3.95
CA VAL A 190 5.69 1.21 4.08
C VAL A 190 5.88 -0.27 3.78
N ARG A 191 6.99 -0.59 3.14
CA ARG A 191 7.36 -1.97 2.86
C ARG A 191 7.82 -2.66 4.14
N VAL A 192 7.46 -3.92 4.31
CA VAL A 192 8.02 -4.78 5.36
C VAL A 192 9.46 -5.13 4.98
N HIS A 193 10.41 -4.31 5.44
CA HIS A 193 11.82 -4.38 5.07
C HIS A 193 12.71 -3.78 6.16
N PRO A 194 13.95 -4.29 6.40
CA PRO A 194 14.87 -3.70 7.37
C PRO A 194 15.15 -2.21 7.12
N TRP A 195 15.14 -1.77 5.86
CA TRP A 195 15.28 -0.36 5.48
C TRP A 195 14.23 0.53 6.17
N THR A 196 12.99 0.06 6.27
CA THR A 196 11.88 0.79 6.91
C THR A 196 12.13 0.98 8.40
N ILE A 197 12.69 -0.04 9.07
CA ILE A 197 13.10 0.09 10.48
C ILE A 197 14.17 1.16 10.62
N SER A 198 15.20 1.13 9.77
CA SER A 198 16.27 2.15 9.79
C SER A 198 15.73 3.57 9.57
N MET A 199 14.76 3.75 8.68
CA MET A 199 14.12 5.05 8.43
C MET A 199 13.40 5.58 9.67
N PHE A 200 12.56 4.76 10.31
CA PHE A 200 11.86 5.18 11.52
C PHE A 200 12.81 5.44 12.70
N VAL A 201 13.85 4.62 12.87
CA VAL A 201 14.88 4.83 13.90
C VAL A 201 15.60 6.15 13.69
N ASP A 202 16.00 6.47 12.46
CA ASP A 202 16.67 7.72 12.13
C ASP A 202 15.74 8.93 12.30
N GLY A 203 14.45 8.78 11.95
CA GLY A 203 13.41 9.78 12.22
C GLY A 203 13.24 10.09 13.70
N MET A 204 13.17 9.05 14.55
CA MET A 204 13.08 9.23 16.01
C MET A 204 14.37 9.80 16.61
N ALA A 205 15.53 9.51 16.02
CA ALA A 205 16.82 10.07 16.45
C ALA A 205 17.00 11.55 16.03
N PHE A 206 16.24 12.02 15.03
CA PHE A 206 16.34 13.37 14.49
C PHE A 206 16.41 14.49 15.55
N PRO A 207 15.48 14.62 16.51
CA PRO A 207 15.53 15.67 17.53
C PRO A 207 16.75 15.56 18.47
N LEU A 208 17.27 14.35 18.69
CA LEU A 208 18.46 14.13 19.52
C LEU A 208 19.72 14.62 18.80
N CYS A 209 19.80 14.38 17.49
CA CYS A 209 20.90 14.82 16.64
C CYS A 209 20.80 16.31 16.25
N ASN A 210 19.59 16.88 16.28
CA ASN A 210 19.31 18.24 15.84
C ASN A 210 18.52 19.03 16.91
N PRO A 211 19.04 19.20 18.13
CA PRO A 211 18.28 19.75 19.26
C PRO A 211 17.88 21.23 19.09
N LYS A 212 18.41 21.92 18.07
CA LYS A 212 18.09 23.31 17.76
C LYS A 212 16.93 23.47 16.77
N ILE A 213 16.44 22.37 16.19
CA ILE A 213 15.35 22.39 15.22
C ILE A 213 14.04 22.13 15.96
N GLU A 214 13.15 23.11 15.94
CA GLU A 214 11.79 22.95 16.46
C GLU A 214 10.93 22.17 15.46
N LEU A 215 10.31 21.09 15.93
CA LEU A 215 9.50 20.19 15.10
C LEU A 215 8.00 20.53 15.11
N GLY A 216 7.56 21.45 15.97
CA GLY A 216 6.16 21.88 16.05
C GLY A 216 5.21 20.84 16.65
N ASN A 217 3.92 20.97 16.32
CA ASN A 217 2.82 20.17 16.88
C ASN A 217 2.65 18.80 16.20
N ASP A 218 3.32 18.58 15.07
CA ASP A 218 3.30 17.32 14.32
C ASP A 218 4.74 16.78 14.23
N ALA A 219 5.37 16.60 15.40
CA ALA A 219 6.81 16.42 15.47
C ALA A 219 7.29 15.12 14.82
N ASP A 220 6.48 14.06 14.83
CA ASP A 220 6.78 12.81 14.12
C ASP A 220 6.79 13.03 12.60
N GLN A 221 5.77 13.71 12.06
CA GLN A 221 5.71 14.07 10.65
C GLN A 221 6.90 14.93 10.24
N ALA A 222 7.18 15.99 11.00
CA ALA A 222 8.25 16.93 10.72
C ALA A 222 9.64 16.26 10.76
N ALA A 223 9.86 15.30 11.67
CA ALA A 223 11.09 14.53 11.76
C ALA A 223 11.23 13.50 10.63
N MET A 224 10.13 12.82 10.28
CA MET A 224 10.09 11.88 9.16
C MET A 224 10.34 12.59 7.82
N ALA A 225 9.71 13.75 7.58
CA ALA A 225 9.89 14.55 6.36
C ALA A 225 11.37 14.86 6.11
N ARG A 226 12.07 15.34 7.14
CA ARG A 226 13.50 15.64 7.05
C ARG A 226 14.38 14.40 6.92
N THR A 227 13.93 13.27 7.45
CA THR A 227 14.67 12.01 7.37
C THR A 227 14.58 11.41 5.97
N VAL A 228 13.39 11.44 5.34
CA VAL A 228 13.23 10.93 3.98
C VAL A 228 13.97 11.78 2.95
N GLU A 229 14.25 13.06 3.21
CA GLU A 229 15.05 13.93 2.33
C GLU A 229 16.56 13.62 2.34
N LYS A 230 17.05 12.84 3.32
CA LYS A 230 18.48 12.51 3.42
C LYS A 230 18.94 11.78 2.16
N SER A 231 19.99 12.32 1.52
CA SER A 231 20.66 11.75 0.35
C SER A 231 21.96 10.99 0.69
N SER A 232 22.24 10.81 1.98
CA SER A 232 23.36 10.04 2.52
C SER A 232 22.99 9.43 3.88
N GLY A 233 23.76 8.44 4.33
CA GLY A 233 23.47 7.69 5.56
C GLY A 233 22.47 6.56 5.32
N GLY A 234 21.68 6.21 6.34
CA GLY A 234 20.78 5.05 6.27
C GLY A 234 21.52 3.70 6.21
N PRO A 235 20.80 2.59 5.98
CA PRO A 235 21.35 1.24 6.10
C PRO A 235 22.41 0.88 5.03
N ASP A 236 22.43 1.61 3.91
CA ASP A 236 23.30 1.34 2.77
C ASP A 236 24.17 2.55 2.36
N GLY A 237 24.13 3.64 3.15
CA GLY A 237 24.94 4.84 2.94
C GLY A 237 24.37 5.88 1.96
N TYR A 238 23.27 5.58 1.26
CA TYR A 238 22.70 6.46 0.23
C TYR A 238 21.49 7.27 0.68
N GLY A 239 21.19 7.26 1.98
CA GLY A 239 20.04 7.96 2.56
C GLY A 239 18.70 7.32 2.22
N PHE A 240 17.63 8.07 2.43
CA PHE A 240 16.24 7.58 2.33
C PHE A 240 15.48 8.13 1.12
N LYS A 241 15.97 9.22 0.50
CA LYS A 241 15.29 9.95 -0.59
C LYS A 241 14.92 9.06 -1.78
N ARG A 242 15.77 8.11 -2.12
CA ARG A 242 15.54 7.16 -3.22
C ARG A 242 14.47 6.10 -2.95
N GLY A 243 14.05 5.95 -1.70
CA GLY A 243 13.14 4.89 -1.26
C GLY A 243 11.70 5.34 -1.07
N ILE A 244 11.40 6.62 -1.31
CA ILE A 244 10.07 7.20 -1.18
C ILE A 244 9.54 7.65 -2.55
N VAL A 245 8.23 7.47 -2.74
CA VAL A 245 7.49 8.05 -3.87
C VAL A 245 6.22 8.70 -3.33
N TYR A 246 5.92 9.89 -3.86
CA TYR A 246 4.69 10.61 -3.55
C TYR A 246 3.62 10.33 -4.61
N LEU A 247 2.53 9.69 -4.19
CA LEU A 247 1.34 9.53 -5.03
C LEU A 247 0.44 10.77 -4.87
N PRO A 248 -0.33 11.15 -5.91
CA PRO A 248 -1.33 12.21 -5.79
C PRO A 248 -2.24 11.96 -4.60
N ARG A 249 -2.26 12.92 -3.66
CA ARG A 249 -2.93 12.78 -2.36
C ARG A 249 -4.40 12.35 -2.50
N LYS A 250 -5.10 12.84 -3.53
CA LYS A 250 -6.50 12.51 -3.81
C LYS A 250 -6.76 11.02 -4.11
N LEU A 251 -5.73 10.25 -4.43
CA LEU A 251 -5.89 8.81 -4.69
C LEU A 251 -6.05 8.02 -3.40
N PHE A 252 -5.49 8.44 -2.27
CA PHE A 252 -5.54 7.58 -1.07
C PHE A 252 -5.48 8.32 0.27
N ASN A 253 -5.48 9.65 0.25
CA ASN A 253 -5.40 10.48 1.44
C ASN A 253 -6.16 11.81 1.22
N SER A 254 -7.34 11.74 0.61
CA SER A 254 -8.18 12.90 0.27
C SER A 254 -8.68 13.60 1.52
N TYR A 255 -8.62 14.93 1.55
CA TYR A 255 -8.99 15.72 2.73
C TYR A 255 -10.44 16.19 2.71
N GLU A 256 -11.04 16.20 3.90
CA GLU A 256 -12.04 17.19 4.27
C GLU A 256 -11.33 18.51 4.59
N LEU A 257 -11.59 19.55 3.81
CA LEU A 257 -10.92 20.85 4.01
C LEU A 257 -11.63 21.71 5.07
N PRO A 258 -10.88 22.58 5.78
CA PRO A 258 -11.43 23.47 6.80
C PRO A 258 -12.38 24.52 6.23
N GLY A 259 -13.25 25.06 7.11
CA GLY A 259 -14.31 26.03 6.79
C GLY A 259 -13.90 27.21 5.90
N TYR A 260 -12.72 27.79 6.15
CA TYR A 260 -12.24 28.95 5.38
C TYR A 260 -11.80 28.59 3.95
N MET A 261 -11.48 27.33 3.66
CA MET A 261 -11.19 26.86 2.29
C MET A 261 -12.47 26.49 1.51
N ARG A 262 -13.65 26.58 2.14
CA ARG A 262 -14.96 26.27 1.53
C ARG A 262 -15.57 27.44 0.78
N ASP A 263 -15.10 28.66 1.04
CA ASP A 263 -15.65 29.88 0.48
C ASP A 263 -15.25 30.03 -1.00
N GLY A 264 -16.25 30.10 -1.88
CA GLY A 264 -16.07 30.21 -3.33
C GLY A 264 -15.95 28.89 -4.09
N ARG A 265 -15.79 27.75 -3.41
CA ARG A 265 -15.81 26.42 -4.05
C ARG A 265 -17.24 26.00 -4.42
N LYS A 266 -17.44 25.59 -5.68
CA LYS A 266 -18.74 25.10 -6.21
C LYS A 266 -18.91 23.58 -6.10
N ASP A 267 -17.81 22.90 -5.82
CA ASP A 267 -17.67 21.45 -5.62
C ASP A 267 -17.79 21.05 -4.14
N VAL A 268 -18.08 22.01 -3.26
CA VAL A 268 -18.49 21.75 -1.87
C VAL A 268 -19.77 20.93 -1.90
N LEU A 269 -19.82 19.82 -1.14
CA LEU A 269 -20.99 18.97 -0.98
C LEU A 269 -22.04 19.65 -0.09
N ARG A 270 -22.46 20.88 -0.44
CA ARG A 270 -23.41 21.69 0.35
C ARG A 270 -24.83 21.12 0.34
N ASN A 271 -25.16 20.36 -0.71
CA ASN A 271 -26.51 19.90 -0.98
C ASN A 271 -26.65 18.37 -0.93
N PHE A 272 -25.63 17.65 -0.45
CA PHE A 272 -25.80 16.22 -0.24
C PHE A 272 -26.79 16.02 0.91
N THR A 273 -27.94 15.42 0.59
CA THR A 273 -29.01 15.22 1.57
C THR A 273 -28.47 14.42 2.74
N GLY A 274 -28.63 14.88 3.97
CA GLY A 274 -28.21 14.15 5.18
C GLY A 274 -26.93 14.67 5.86
N PHE A 275 -26.18 15.58 5.25
CA PHE A 275 -25.13 16.31 5.97
C PHE A 275 -25.70 17.49 6.74
N VAL A 276 -25.33 17.60 8.01
CA VAL A 276 -25.74 18.69 8.89
C VAL A 276 -24.84 19.93 8.71
N SER A 277 -23.57 19.70 8.35
CA SER A 277 -22.57 20.76 8.16
C SER A 277 -22.15 20.91 6.69
N PRO A 278 -21.70 22.09 6.24
CA PRO A 278 -21.14 22.23 4.88
C PRO A 278 -19.79 21.52 4.76
N HIS A 279 -19.67 20.58 3.82
CA HIS A 279 -18.45 19.79 3.57
C HIS A 279 -17.65 20.27 2.36
N ALA A 280 -16.35 20.48 2.52
CA ALA A 280 -15.40 20.74 1.42
C ALA A 280 -14.44 19.59 1.24
N PHE A 281 -15.01 18.43 0.94
CA PHE A 281 -14.24 17.32 0.42
C PHE A 281 -13.54 17.71 -0.87
N GLU A 282 -12.26 17.41 -0.98
CA GLU A 282 -11.49 17.68 -2.21
C GLU A 282 -11.57 16.55 -3.23
N GLY A 283 -12.10 15.40 -2.82
CA GLY A 283 -12.38 14.27 -3.67
C GLY A 283 -13.77 14.38 -4.30
N GLN A 284 -14.29 13.24 -4.74
CA GLN A 284 -15.57 13.09 -5.41
C GLN A 284 -16.28 11.82 -4.95
N LYS A 285 -17.57 11.70 -5.32
CA LYS A 285 -18.36 10.49 -5.10
C LYS A 285 -17.61 9.27 -5.66
N GLY A 286 -17.52 8.21 -4.86
CA GLY A 286 -16.82 6.98 -5.24
C GLY A 286 -15.34 6.95 -4.86
N ASP A 287 -14.79 8.03 -4.29
CA ASP A 287 -13.41 8.02 -3.80
C ASP A 287 -13.21 7.10 -2.58
N PHE A 288 -11.98 6.66 -2.39
CA PHE A 288 -11.59 5.63 -1.44
C PHE A 288 -11.83 6.02 0.01
N LEU A 289 -11.32 7.18 0.43
CA LEU A 289 -11.38 7.62 1.82
C LEU A 289 -11.43 9.14 1.95
N VAL A 290 -11.83 9.59 3.14
CA VAL A 290 -11.66 10.97 3.61
C VAL A 290 -10.80 10.99 4.85
N HIS A 291 -9.87 11.94 4.92
CA HIS A 291 -9.04 12.23 6.08
C HIS A 291 -9.39 13.63 6.58
N LEU A 292 -9.49 13.79 7.90
CA LEU A 292 -9.97 15.03 8.54
C LEU A 292 -8.87 15.74 9.37
N PRO A 293 -7.70 16.07 8.79
CA PRO A 293 -6.59 16.66 9.53
C PRO A 293 -6.84 18.15 9.83
N GLY A 294 -6.42 18.61 11.00
CA GLY A 294 -6.35 20.05 11.31
C GLY A 294 -7.69 20.79 11.36
N LEU A 295 -8.83 20.11 11.50
CA LEU A 295 -10.17 20.71 11.53
C LEU A 295 -10.57 21.21 12.94
N PHE A 296 -9.69 21.93 13.64
CA PHE A 296 -9.88 22.34 15.04
C PHE A 296 -11.29 22.92 15.32
N GLY A 297 -12.11 22.21 16.10
CA GLY A 297 -13.50 22.58 16.42
C GLY A 297 -14.56 22.04 15.44
N ASP A 298 -14.23 21.92 14.16
CA ASP A 298 -15.14 21.44 13.11
C ASP A 298 -15.10 19.92 12.89
N ARG A 299 -14.08 19.22 13.40
CA ARG A 299 -13.85 17.79 13.11
C ARG A 299 -15.05 16.93 13.49
N GLU A 300 -15.51 17.02 14.73
CA GLU A 300 -16.55 16.11 15.25
C GLU A 300 -17.85 16.13 14.43
N PRO A 301 -18.47 17.29 14.12
CA PRO A 301 -19.70 17.31 13.32
C PRO A 301 -19.48 16.79 11.89
N LEU A 302 -18.38 17.17 11.23
CA LEU A 302 -18.08 16.69 9.86
C LEU A 302 -17.81 15.19 9.84
N MET A 303 -17.10 14.69 10.84
CA MET A 303 -16.81 13.27 10.97
C MET A 303 -18.09 12.48 11.24
N SER A 304 -19.01 13.00 12.06
CA SER A 304 -20.32 12.39 12.28
C SER A 304 -21.11 12.29 10.98
N ASP A 305 -21.18 13.37 10.19
CA ASP A 305 -21.88 13.39 8.90
C ASP A 305 -21.33 12.33 7.93
N TRP A 306 -19.99 12.22 7.82
CA TRP A 306 -19.35 11.19 7.00
C TRP A 306 -19.64 9.77 7.49
N LEU A 307 -19.56 9.55 8.81
CA LEU A 307 -19.83 8.24 9.41
C LEU A 307 -21.29 7.82 9.22
N ASP A 308 -22.23 8.74 9.44
CA ASP A 308 -23.65 8.48 9.26
C ASP A 308 -23.96 8.14 7.80
N MET A 309 -23.26 8.76 6.84
CA MET A 309 -23.36 8.40 5.43
C MET A 309 -22.83 6.99 5.16
N VAL A 310 -21.60 6.65 5.56
CA VAL A 310 -21.01 5.34 5.23
C VAL A 310 -21.66 4.18 5.98
N GLU A 311 -22.35 4.44 7.09
CA GLU A 311 -23.03 3.41 7.88
C GLU A 311 -24.49 3.18 7.44
N ASN A 312 -25.20 4.23 7.02
CA ASN A 312 -26.63 4.12 6.72
C ASN A 312 -26.95 4.19 5.22
N ARG A 313 -26.01 4.68 4.40
CA ARG A 313 -26.22 5.00 2.99
C ARG A 313 -24.98 4.66 2.16
N GLN A 314 -24.31 3.57 2.51
CA GLN A 314 -23.04 3.18 1.89
C GLN A 314 -23.16 3.03 0.37
N GLU A 315 -24.29 2.54 -0.12
CA GLU A 315 -24.60 2.38 -1.54
C GLU A 315 -24.58 3.70 -2.32
N ASP A 316 -24.79 4.83 -1.65
CA ASP A 316 -24.66 6.14 -2.28
C ASP A 316 -23.21 6.47 -2.61
N TRP A 317 -22.22 5.82 -2.00
CA TRP A 317 -20.80 6.13 -2.20
C TRP A 317 -19.96 4.93 -2.65
N ALA A 318 -20.44 3.71 -2.46
CA ALA A 318 -19.78 2.47 -2.83
C ALA A 318 -19.90 2.20 -4.34
N VAL A 319 -19.23 3.02 -5.14
CA VAL A 319 -19.14 2.85 -6.60
C VAL A 319 -18.24 1.63 -6.92
N PRO A 320 -18.62 0.74 -7.85
CA PRO A 320 -17.74 -0.36 -8.29
C PRO A 320 -16.39 0.15 -8.79
N LEU A 321 -15.30 -0.57 -8.53
CA LEU A 321 -13.94 -0.14 -8.89
C LEU A 321 -13.81 0.21 -10.37
N GLU A 322 -14.43 -0.59 -11.24
CA GLU A 322 -14.41 -0.46 -12.70
C GLU A 322 -15.14 0.80 -13.20
N GLU A 323 -16.05 1.35 -12.39
CA GLU A 323 -16.79 2.58 -12.66
C GLU A 323 -16.07 3.82 -12.08
N THR A 324 -15.02 3.63 -11.29
CA THR A 324 -14.16 4.71 -10.80
C THR A 324 -12.97 4.98 -11.73
N SER A 325 -12.24 6.07 -11.51
CA SER A 325 -10.99 6.34 -12.23
C SER A 325 -9.76 5.65 -11.61
N TYR A 326 -9.88 5.00 -10.46
CA TYR A 326 -8.74 4.56 -9.64
C TYR A 326 -7.79 3.61 -10.36
N LEU A 327 -8.32 2.60 -11.06
CA LEU A 327 -7.48 1.67 -11.84
C LEU A 327 -6.71 2.42 -12.94
N LYS A 328 -7.39 3.31 -13.67
CA LYS A 328 -6.77 4.08 -14.74
C LYS A 328 -5.71 5.03 -14.18
N ASP A 329 -6.00 5.75 -13.12
CA ASP A 329 -5.15 6.80 -12.58
C ASP A 329 -3.89 6.22 -11.91
N THR A 330 -4.04 5.12 -11.14
CA THR A 330 -2.89 4.42 -10.55
C THR A 330 -2.00 3.76 -11.60
N GLN A 331 -2.59 3.13 -12.62
CA GLN A 331 -1.82 2.58 -13.75
C GLN A 331 -1.11 3.67 -14.55
N ALA A 332 -1.76 4.80 -14.82
CA ALA A 332 -1.16 5.93 -15.52
C ALA A 332 0.03 6.51 -14.73
N PHE A 333 -0.13 6.67 -13.42
CA PHE A 333 0.94 7.11 -12.53
C PHE A 333 2.16 6.17 -12.59
N TRP A 334 1.97 4.87 -12.36
CA TRP A 334 3.07 3.92 -12.32
C TRP A 334 3.71 3.70 -13.70
N LYS A 335 2.92 3.81 -14.78
CA LYS A 335 3.44 3.80 -16.15
C LYS A 335 4.35 5.00 -16.40
N LEU A 336 3.91 6.22 -16.07
CA LEU A 336 4.73 7.43 -16.23
C LEU A 336 6.02 7.34 -15.39
N TYR A 337 5.90 6.88 -14.13
CA TYR A 337 7.05 6.64 -13.26
C TYR A 337 8.04 5.65 -13.90
N GLY A 338 7.54 4.55 -14.45
CA GLY A 338 8.36 3.54 -15.13
C GLY A 338 9.05 4.06 -16.37
N GLU A 339 8.36 4.85 -17.21
CA GLU A 339 8.94 5.49 -18.39
C GLU A 339 10.06 6.47 -18.02
N ALA A 340 9.87 7.27 -16.97
CA ALA A 340 10.88 8.18 -16.47
C ALA A 340 12.12 7.43 -15.93
N VAL A 341 11.91 6.37 -15.14
CA VAL A 341 13.00 5.51 -14.65
C VAL A 341 13.74 4.83 -15.80
N ALA A 342 13.04 4.36 -16.83
CA ALA A 342 13.65 3.76 -18.02
C ALA A 342 14.51 4.78 -18.78
N THR A 343 14.03 6.02 -18.91
CA THR A 343 14.77 7.12 -19.56
C THR A 343 16.06 7.45 -18.79
N ILE A 344 16.01 7.49 -17.45
CA ILE A 344 17.21 7.64 -16.61
C ILE A 344 18.19 6.49 -16.84
N LYS A 345 17.70 5.24 -16.84
CA LYS A 345 18.54 4.06 -17.04
C LYS A 345 19.24 4.08 -18.40
N GLU A 346 18.54 4.50 -19.46
CA GLU A 346 19.11 4.67 -20.78
C GLU A 346 20.24 5.72 -20.77
N ALA A 347 20.00 6.90 -20.18
CA ALA A 347 21.02 7.94 -20.06
C ALA A 347 22.26 7.47 -19.29
N LEU A 348 22.06 6.74 -18.19
CA LEU A 348 23.14 6.18 -17.38
C LEU A 348 23.87 5.01 -18.05
N SER A 349 23.32 4.42 -19.11
CA SER A 349 23.96 3.34 -19.87
C SER A 349 24.93 3.82 -20.96
N ARG A 350 25.01 5.13 -21.21
CA ARG A 350 25.95 5.70 -22.18
C ARG A 350 27.38 5.64 -21.66
N ASP A 351 28.32 5.34 -22.56
CA ASP A 351 29.76 5.33 -22.27
C ASP A 351 30.28 6.71 -21.82
N THR A 352 29.68 7.78 -22.34
CA THR A 352 30.00 9.16 -21.99
C THR A 352 28.73 9.93 -21.69
N ILE A 353 28.71 10.59 -20.53
CA ILE A 353 27.63 11.47 -20.09
C ILE A 353 28.25 12.85 -19.84
N ASP A 354 27.86 13.84 -20.65
CA ASP A 354 28.31 15.22 -20.47
C ASP A 354 27.68 15.87 -19.22
N LYS A 355 27.93 17.16 -19.03
CA LYS A 355 27.38 17.88 -17.87
C LYS A 355 25.86 18.02 -17.97
N ASP A 356 25.34 18.40 -19.14
CA ASP A 356 23.93 18.70 -19.33
C ASP A 356 23.06 17.45 -19.14
N MET A 357 23.52 16.30 -19.66
CA MET A 357 22.87 15.01 -19.44
C MET A 357 22.92 14.60 -17.97
N ARG A 358 24.02 14.83 -17.25
CA ARG A 358 24.10 14.56 -15.80
C ARG A 358 23.13 15.42 -15.00
N ASP A 359 23.06 16.70 -15.34
CA ASP A 359 22.17 17.66 -14.68
C ASP A 359 20.69 17.29 -14.95
N ALA A 360 20.33 16.93 -16.19
CA ALA A 360 18.99 16.47 -16.54
C ALA A 360 18.60 15.15 -15.85
N VAL A 361 19.53 14.18 -15.75
CA VAL A 361 19.32 12.96 -14.97
C VAL A 361 19.09 13.28 -13.50
N GLY A 362 19.87 14.21 -12.93
CA GLY A 362 19.72 14.68 -11.56
C GLY A 362 18.33 15.27 -11.32
N GLN A 363 17.92 16.19 -12.20
CA GLN A 363 16.63 16.88 -12.13
C GLN A 363 15.44 15.91 -12.21
N LEU A 364 15.44 14.97 -13.16
CA LEU A 364 14.37 13.98 -13.27
C LEU A 364 14.35 13.03 -12.07
N ARG A 365 15.52 12.63 -11.55
CA ARG A 365 15.60 11.78 -10.36
C ARG A 365 15.06 12.50 -9.11
N ASP A 366 15.41 13.77 -8.93
CA ASP A 366 14.92 14.57 -7.82
C ASP A 366 13.41 14.74 -7.91
N ALA A 367 12.88 15.06 -9.10
CA ALA A 367 11.44 15.15 -9.34
C ALA A 367 10.71 13.82 -9.07
N LEU A 368 11.26 12.67 -9.46
CA LEU A 368 10.66 11.36 -9.13
C LEU A 368 10.63 11.05 -7.62
N SER A 369 11.51 11.66 -6.83
CA SER A 369 11.55 11.45 -5.38
C SER A 369 10.78 12.49 -4.58
N GLU A 370 10.64 13.72 -5.11
CA GLU A 370 10.07 14.86 -4.39
C GLU A 370 8.70 15.27 -4.92
N GLU A 371 8.45 15.07 -6.22
CA GLU A 371 7.35 15.67 -6.96
C GLU A 371 6.68 14.68 -7.95
N ALA A 372 6.77 13.38 -7.67
CA ALA A 372 6.20 12.36 -8.55
C ALA A 372 4.69 12.51 -8.77
N ASP A 373 3.99 13.16 -7.83
CA ASP A 373 2.57 13.51 -7.90
C ASP A 373 2.26 14.68 -8.87
N ASP A 374 3.28 15.39 -9.38
CA ASP A 374 3.15 16.39 -10.45
C ASP A 374 3.52 15.78 -11.81
N SER A 375 2.54 15.14 -12.44
CA SER A 375 2.74 14.49 -13.75
C SER A 375 3.26 15.43 -14.84
N ASN A 376 2.95 16.74 -14.78
CA ASN A 376 3.41 17.70 -15.79
C ASN A 376 4.92 17.91 -15.68
N LYS A 377 5.43 18.11 -14.44
CA LYS A 377 6.87 18.22 -14.19
C LYS A 377 7.63 16.96 -14.59
N ILE A 378 7.09 15.78 -14.27
CA ILE A 378 7.72 14.52 -14.66
C ILE A 378 7.81 14.40 -16.18
N VAL A 379 6.75 14.75 -16.90
CA VAL A 379 6.75 14.74 -18.38
C VAL A 379 7.73 15.76 -18.96
N GLU A 380 7.78 16.97 -18.40
CA GLU A 380 8.72 18.03 -18.81
C GLU A 380 10.17 17.55 -18.69
N TYR A 381 10.62 17.16 -17.50
CA TYR A 381 12.00 16.75 -17.27
C TYR A 381 12.36 15.45 -17.99
N MET A 382 11.40 14.54 -18.18
CA MET A 382 11.60 13.35 -19.00
C MET A 382 11.82 13.72 -20.48
N ASN A 383 11.07 14.69 -21.00
CA ASN A 383 11.24 15.14 -22.38
C ASN A 383 12.56 15.89 -22.59
N ASP A 384 12.98 16.71 -21.62
CA ASP A 384 14.27 17.39 -21.65
C ASP A 384 15.43 16.37 -21.72
N LEU A 385 15.37 15.33 -20.88
CA LEU A 385 16.36 14.25 -20.92
C LEU A 385 16.31 13.47 -22.25
N ARG A 386 15.11 13.22 -22.80
CA ARG A 386 14.94 12.56 -24.10
C ARG A 386 15.49 13.38 -25.26
N GLN A 387 15.41 14.70 -25.22
CA GLN A 387 16.00 15.57 -26.25
C GLN A 387 17.53 15.47 -26.26
N LEU A 388 18.15 15.33 -25.09
CA LEU A 388 19.61 15.10 -24.99
C LEU A 388 19.99 13.67 -25.43
N LEU A 389 19.15 12.68 -25.17
CA LEU A 389 19.34 11.30 -25.62
C LEU A 389 19.19 11.18 -27.14
N HIS A 390 18.14 11.76 -27.69
CA HIS A 390 17.79 11.64 -29.10
C HIS A 390 17.71 13.03 -29.73
N PRO A 391 18.86 13.72 -29.92
CA PRO A 391 18.86 15.02 -30.57
C PRO A 391 18.29 14.85 -31.98
N ALA A 392 17.38 15.75 -32.36
CA ALA A 392 16.81 15.75 -33.70
C ALA A 392 17.94 15.84 -34.73
N ILE A 393 18.08 14.82 -35.58
CA ILE A 393 19.00 14.85 -36.71
C ILE A 393 18.35 15.76 -37.75
N PHE A 394 18.72 17.03 -37.76
CA PHE A 394 18.43 17.89 -38.90
C PHE A 394 19.40 17.50 -40.03
N PRO A 395 18.92 17.21 -41.25
CA PRO A 395 19.82 17.06 -42.39
C PRO A 395 20.54 18.40 -42.61
N GLU A 396 21.87 18.37 -42.66
CA GLU A 396 22.65 19.51 -43.17
C GLU A 396 22.26 19.72 -44.65
N GLU A 397 21.82 20.94 -44.98
CA GLU A 397 21.52 21.37 -46.37
C GLU A 397 22.79 21.52 -47.22
#